data_AF-A0A6L5K147-F1
#
_entry.id   AF-A0A6L5K147-F1
#
_cell.length_a   1.000
_cell.length_b   1.000
_cell.length_c   1.000
_cell.angle_alpha   90.00
_cell.angle_beta   90.00
_cell.angle_gamma   90.00
#
_symmetry.space_group_name_H-M   'P 1'
#
loop_
_entity.id
_entity.type
_entity.pdbx_description
1 polymer ?
#
loop_
_entity_poly.entity_id
_entity_poly.type
_entity_poly.pdbx_seq_one_letter_code
_entity_poly.pdbx_strand_id
1 'polypeptide(L)'
;MRCGCSNPGKASGLNGTSRIQKAIHSTTPISSRIAPKTVYLGSEKVRLSRPTEDQKSLIAKAPDELDKVLHLLRTLPFYHIRRQMGENDTYNPVCNLIVSEADNTNYRLGYMWGHTMFKPKKRPGPEFFMIHIPEEHQLRQQVLVLPEENINIALGTDYMGEDKKGFLRQAMWSADEKGMLGLHAGTKIVTVRDSKDRLKTYGVFLFGLTATGKSTWSCHQLGLDYGRGEF
;
A
#
# COMPACT_ATOMS: atom_id res chain seq x y z
N MET A 1 -21.15 13.93 -4.88
CA MET A 1 -21.85 13.69 -3.59
C MET A 1 -22.03 15.03 -2.91
N ARG A 2 -23.26 15.49 -2.73
CA ARG A 2 -23.57 16.77 -2.07
C ARG A 2 -23.58 16.55 -0.55
N CYS A 3 -22.69 17.22 0.18
CA CYS A 3 -22.84 17.46 1.60
C CYS A 3 -23.50 18.83 1.76
N GLY A 4 -24.72 18.88 2.29
CA GLY A 4 -25.40 20.12 2.63
C GLY A 4 -24.90 20.64 3.98
N CYS A 5 -24.39 21.87 4.00
CA CYS A 5 -24.16 22.63 5.23
C CYS A 5 -25.15 23.80 5.26
N SER A 6 -26.13 23.73 6.15
CA SER A 6 -27.05 24.82 6.48
C SER A 6 -26.45 25.72 7.57
N ASN A 7 -26.70 27.03 7.43
CA ASN A 7 -26.22 28.12 8.30
C ASN A 7 -26.50 27.95 9.81
N PRO A 8 -25.68 28.55 10.69
CA PRO A 8 -25.76 28.38 12.13
C PRO A 8 -26.82 29.30 12.74
N GLY A 9 -27.82 28.71 13.40
CA GLY A 9 -28.82 29.45 14.17
C GLY A 9 -29.35 28.61 15.33
N LYS A 10 -29.00 29.04 16.54
CA LYS A 10 -29.55 28.66 17.86
C LYS A 10 -29.27 27.23 18.36
N ALA A 11 -28.41 27.20 19.38
CA ALA A 11 -28.18 26.07 20.26
C ALA A 11 -29.45 25.66 21.02
N SER A 12 -29.83 24.38 20.93
CA SER A 12 -30.59 23.69 21.98
C SER A 12 -30.46 22.17 21.80
N GLY A 13 -30.08 21.47 22.88
CA GLY A 13 -30.23 20.01 23.02
C GLY A 13 -29.16 19.11 22.38
N LEU A 14 -27.95 19.05 22.95
CA LEU A 14 -27.00 17.96 22.67
C LEU A 14 -27.43 16.69 23.44
N ASN A 15 -28.33 15.90 22.85
CA ASN A 15 -28.46 14.49 23.18
C ASN A 15 -27.28 13.73 22.55
N GLY A 16 -26.16 13.66 23.27
CA GLY A 16 -24.96 12.94 22.88
C GLY A 16 -25.18 11.43 22.89
N THR A 17 -25.64 10.88 21.77
CA THR A 17 -25.46 9.45 21.48
C THR A 17 -24.00 9.26 21.05
N SER A 18 -23.15 8.80 21.97
CA SER A 18 -21.79 8.40 21.64
C SER A 18 -21.86 7.20 20.69
N ARG A 19 -21.66 7.45 19.39
CA ARG A 19 -21.34 6.35 18.46
C ARG A 19 -19.98 5.82 18.87
N ILE A 20 -19.96 4.73 19.64
CA ILE A 20 -18.75 3.95 19.84
C ILE A 20 -18.26 3.55 18.44
N GLN A 21 -17.13 4.11 18.02
CA GLN A 21 -16.47 3.70 16.79
C GLN A 21 -15.91 2.31 17.04
N LYS A 22 -16.67 1.27 16.63
CA LYS A 22 -16.20 -0.12 16.68
C LYS A 22 -15.05 -0.28 15.69
N ALA A 23 -13.83 -0.04 16.16
CA ALA A 23 -12.60 -0.32 15.44
C ALA A 23 -12.03 -1.65 15.96
N ILE A 24 -11.62 -2.53 15.05
CA ILE A 24 -10.85 -3.72 15.41
C ILE A 24 -9.40 -3.27 15.60
N HIS A 25 -8.87 -3.44 16.81
CA HIS A 25 -7.46 -3.21 17.12
C HIS A 25 -6.71 -4.54 17.12
N SER A 26 -5.51 -4.57 16.53
CA SER A 26 -4.64 -5.75 16.53
C SER A 26 -3.20 -5.32 16.82
N THR A 27 -2.47 -6.15 17.55
CA THR A 27 -1.05 -5.95 17.88
C THR A 27 -0.19 -6.86 17.00
N THR A 28 0.99 -6.36 16.60
CA THR A 28 1.97 -7.12 15.83
C THR A 28 3.32 -7.10 16.57
N PRO A 29 4.01 -8.24 16.78
CA PRO A 29 5.35 -8.24 17.37
C PRO A 29 6.36 -7.48 16.51
N ILE A 30 6.16 -7.45 15.19
CA ILE A 30 6.95 -6.64 14.27
C ILE A 30 6.14 -5.40 13.90
N SER A 31 6.64 -4.24 14.31
CA SER A 31 5.94 -2.95 14.18
C SER A 31 6.49 -2.07 13.05
N SER A 32 7.50 -2.54 12.32
CA SER A 32 8.18 -1.76 11.29
C SER A 32 8.65 -2.62 10.11
N ARG A 33 9.02 -1.93 9.02
CA ARG A 33 9.46 -2.58 7.77
C ARG A 33 10.83 -3.21 7.92
N ILE A 34 11.05 -4.32 7.23
CA ILE A 34 12.31 -5.07 7.26
C ILE A 34 13.14 -4.70 6.03
N ALA A 35 13.37 -3.39 5.86
CA ALA A 35 14.11 -2.86 4.71
C ALA A 35 15.53 -3.46 4.55
N PRO A 36 16.32 -3.68 5.62
CA PRO A 36 17.65 -4.28 5.50
C PRO A 36 17.65 -5.70 4.95
N LYS A 37 16.55 -6.44 5.11
CA LYS A 37 16.39 -7.82 4.63
C LYS A 37 15.47 -7.93 3.41
N THR A 38 15.22 -6.82 2.72
CA THR A 38 14.52 -6.81 1.44
C THR A 38 15.54 -6.90 0.31
N VAL A 39 15.41 -7.89 -0.58
CA VAL A 39 16.29 -8.09 -1.73
C VAL A 39 15.48 -8.21 -3.03
N TYR A 40 16.12 -7.87 -4.14
CA TYR A 40 15.53 -7.86 -5.47
C TYR A 40 16.27 -8.87 -6.32
N LEU A 41 15.54 -9.87 -6.81
CA LEU A 41 16.05 -11.00 -7.57
C LEU A 41 15.59 -10.86 -9.02
N GLY A 42 16.48 -11.20 -9.95
CA GLY A 42 16.24 -11.12 -11.39
C GLY A 42 17.46 -10.59 -12.15
N SER A 43 17.19 -10.00 -13.31
CA SER A 43 18.22 -9.39 -14.17
C SER A 43 18.91 -8.19 -13.51
N GLU A 44 19.98 -7.69 -14.13
CA GLU A 44 20.68 -6.49 -13.63
C GLU A 44 19.76 -5.26 -13.52
N LYS A 45 18.69 -5.20 -14.31
CA LYS A 45 17.75 -4.07 -14.32
C LYS A 45 16.99 -3.90 -13.00
N VAL A 46 16.75 -5.01 -12.29
CA VAL A 46 15.96 -5.02 -11.05
C VAL A 46 16.81 -5.07 -9.79
N ARG A 47 18.11 -5.31 -9.92
CA ARG A 47 19.01 -5.42 -8.77
C ARG A 47 19.27 -4.05 -8.13
N LEU A 48 19.46 -4.06 -6.81
CA LEU A 48 19.97 -2.88 -6.12
C LEU A 48 21.37 -2.55 -6.63
N SER A 49 21.62 -1.27 -6.93
CA SER A 49 22.92 -0.82 -7.42
C SER A 49 24.05 -0.97 -6.38
N ARG A 50 23.72 -0.87 -5.09
CA ARG A 50 24.66 -0.98 -3.96
C ARG A 50 24.02 -1.79 -2.82
N PRO A 51 23.94 -3.13 -2.95
CA PRO A 51 23.43 -3.97 -1.88
C PRO A 51 24.42 -4.01 -0.71
N THR A 52 23.90 -4.09 0.52
CA THR A 52 24.70 -4.34 1.72
C THR A 52 25.27 -5.76 1.72
N GLU A 53 26.26 -6.05 2.56
CA GLU A 53 26.80 -7.41 2.70
C GLU A 53 25.73 -8.43 3.13
N ASP A 54 24.83 -8.04 4.01
CA ASP A 54 23.67 -8.86 4.39
C ASP A 54 22.76 -9.16 3.19
N GLN A 55 22.45 -8.15 2.39
CA GLN A 55 21.63 -8.33 1.18
C GLN A 55 22.32 -9.22 0.15
N LYS A 56 23.65 -9.09 -0.02
CA LYS A 56 24.42 -9.99 -0.89
C LYS A 56 24.34 -11.44 -0.40
N SER A 57 24.46 -11.66 0.91
CA SER A 57 24.33 -12.99 1.53
C SER A 57 22.93 -13.58 1.30
N LEU A 58 21.86 -12.78 1.44
CA LEU A 58 20.49 -13.20 1.15
C LEU A 58 20.30 -13.54 -0.33
N ILE A 59 20.82 -12.70 -1.24
CA ILE A 59 20.76 -12.94 -2.70
C ILE A 59 21.47 -14.26 -3.05
N ALA A 60 22.65 -14.51 -2.48
CA ALA A 60 23.41 -15.74 -2.73
C ALA A 60 22.65 -17.00 -2.27
N LYS A 61 21.86 -16.90 -1.20
CA LYS A 61 21.06 -18.01 -0.65
C LYS A 61 19.64 -18.10 -1.23
N ALA A 62 19.27 -17.18 -2.12
CA ALA A 62 17.90 -17.08 -2.62
C ALA A 62 17.39 -18.35 -3.33
N PRO A 63 18.19 -19.10 -4.13
CA PRO A 63 17.72 -20.34 -4.74
C PRO A 63 17.23 -21.37 -3.70
N ASP A 64 18.06 -21.66 -2.70
CA ASP A 64 17.71 -22.58 -1.60
C ASP A 64 16.50 -22.08 -0.80
N GLU A 65 16.37 -20.76 -0.63
CA GLU A 65 15.24 -20.18 0.07
C GLU A 65 13.94 -20.28 -0.73
N LEU A 66 13.99 -20.10 -2.05
CA LEU A 66 12.84 -20.28 -2.94
C LEU A 66 12.37 -21.73 -2.96
N ASP A 67 13.30 -22.71 -2.91
CA ASP A 67 12.93 -24.13 -2.79
C ASP A 67 12.18 -24.42 -1.48
N LYS A 68 12.60 -23.80 -0.36
CA LYS A 68 11.88 -23.90 0.91
C LYS A 68 10.51 -23.22 0.83
N VAL A 69 10.40 -22.06 0.18
CA VAL A 69 9.10 -21.39 -0.03
C VAL A 69 8.17 -22.30 -0.85
N LEU A 70 8.66 -22.93 -1.91
CA LEU A 70 7.90 -23.89 -2.70
C LEU A 70 7.44 -25.09 -1.86
N HIS A 71 8.27 -25.57 -0.94
CA HIS A 71 7.87 -26.59 0.02
C HIS A 71 6.73 -26.11 0.93
N LEU A 72 6.85 -24.91 1.52
CA LEU A 72 5.81 -24.32 2.38
C LEU A 72 4.49 -24.10 1.63
N LEU A 73 4.53 -23.64 0.39
CA LEU A 73 3.34 -23.47 -0.46
C LEU A 73 2.59 -24.79 -0.71
N ARG A 74 3.26 -25.94 -0.60
CA ARG A 74 2.65 -27.27 -0.76
C ARG A 74 2.13 -27.86 0.54
N THR A 75 2.62 -27.38 1.69
CA THR A 75 2.35 -27.99 3.00
C THR A 75 1.48 -27.16 3.92
N LEU A 76 1.52 -25.83 3.81
CA LEU A 76 0.72 -24.92 4.62
C LEU A 76 -0.64 -24.61 3.95
N PRO A 77 -1.70 -24.36 4.74
CA PRO A 77 -2.94 -23.81 4.24
C PRO A 77 -2.78 -22.30 3.93
N PHE A 78 -3.48 -21.79 2.93
CA PHE A 78 -3.42 -20.38 2.53
C PHE A 78 -4.78 -19.83 2.15
N TYR A 79 -5.05 -18.58 2.55
CA TYR A 79 -6.18 -17.81 2.05
C TYR A 79 -5.71 -16.87 0.96
N HIS A 80 -6.61 -16.61 0.00
CA HIS A 80 -6.35 -15.70 -1.11
C HIS A 80 -7.34 -14.53 -1.07
N ILE A 81 -6.80 -13.31 -1.09
CA ILE A 81 -7.58 -12.08 -1.24
C ILE A 81 -7.11 -11.31 -2.48
N ARG A 82 -8.09 -11.06 -3.36
CA ARG A 82 -7.88 -10.29 -4.60
C ARG A 82 -8.43 -8.88 -4.46
N ARG A 83 -7.62 -7.88 -4.78
CA ARG A 83 -7.98 -6.45 -4.74
C ARG A 83 -7.39 -5.71 -5.93
N GLN A 84 -7.92 -4.52 -6.22
CA GLN A 84 -7.48 -3.69 -7.32
C GLN A 84 -6.83 -2.39 -6.82
N MET A 85 -5.64 -2.11 -7.34
CA MET A 85 -4.92 -0.86 -7.14
C MET A 85 -5.33 0.12 -8.23
N GLY A 86 -5.85 1.28 -7.84
CA GLY A 86 -6.30 2.32 -8.78
C GLY A 86 -7.72 2.12 -9.31
N GLU A 87 -8.27 3.21 -9.84
CA GLU A 87 -9.61 3.28 -10.41
C GLU A 87 -9.61 4.32 -11.54
N ASN A 88 -8.98 3.97 -12.65
CA ASN A 88 -8.88 4.76 -13.88
C ASN A 88 -9.05 3.87 -15.13
N ASP A 89 -8.91 4.43 -16.31
CA ASP A 89 -9.08 3.78 -17.62
C ASP A 89 -7.78 3.18 -18.22
N THR A 90 -6.62 3.40 -17.58
CA THR A 90 -5.31 3.14 -18.17
C THR A 90 -4.49 2.09 -17.43
N TYR A 91 -4.36 2.21 -16.11
CA TYR A 91 -3.48 1.37 -15.29
C TYR A 91 -4.10 1.05 -13.93
N ASN A 92 -4.58 -0.19 -13.77
CA ASN A 92 -5.29 -0.66 -12.60
C ASN A 92 -4.83 -2.06 -12.16
N PRO A 93 -3.61 -2.21 -11.59
CA PRO A 93 -3.10 -3.51 -11.21
C PRO A 93 -4.04 -4.33 -10.32
N VAL A 94 -4.12 -5.62 -10.60
CA VAL A 94 -4.79 -6.57 -9.71
C VAL A 94 -3.74 -7.18 -8.78
N CYS A 95 -4.00 -7.08 -7.49
CA CYS A 95 -3.12 -7.56 -6.42
C CYS A 95 -3.71 -8.83 -5.81
N ASN A 96 -2.98 -9.93 -5.89
CA ASN A 96 -3.30 -11.22 -5.29
C ASN A 96 -2.44 -11.41 -4.05
N LEU A 97 -3.02 -11.22 -2.87
CA LEU A 97 -2.35 -11.48 -1.60
C LEU A 97 -2.73 -12.89 -1.15
N ILE A 98 -1.73 -13.74 -0.98
CA ILE A 98 -1.82 -15.13 -0.56
C ILE A 98 -1.12 -15.21 0.79
N VAL A 99 -1.84 -15.52 1.85
CA VAL A 99 -1.31 -15.48 3.22
C VAL A 99 -1.53 -16.82 3.89
N SER A 100 -0.53 -17.29 4.62
CA SER A 100 -0.64 -18.54 5.38
C SER A 100 -1.78 -18.46 6.40
N GLU A 101 -2.57 -19.53 6.45
CA GLU A 101 -3.63 -19.78 7.43
C GLU A 101 -3.13 -20.59 8.63
N ALA A 102 -1.83 -20.89 8.72
CA ALA A 102 -1.28 -21.70 9.81
C ALA A 102 -1.53 -21.07 11.20
N ASP A 103 -1.64 -19.74 11.27
CA ASP A 103 -2.14 -19.02 12.43
C ASP A 103 -3.39 -18.19 12.06
N ASN A 104 -4.49 -18.40 12.80
CA ASN A 104 -5.73 -17.62 12.67
C ASN A 104 -5.50 -16.11 12.82
N THR A 105 -4.47 -15.69 13.53
CA THR A 105 -4.21 -14.26 13.69
C THR A 105 -3.80 -13.59 12.37
N ASN A 106 -3.34 -14.36 11.37
CA ASN A 106 -2.94 -13.87 10.04
C ASN A 106 -4.10 -13.31 9.22
N TYR A 107 -5.36 -13.67 9.48
CA TYR A 107 -6.51 -13.09 8.76
C TYR A 107 -6.61 -11.55 8.92
N ARG A 108 -5.99 -10.99 9.97
CA ARG A 108 -5.89 -9.53 10.13
C ARG A 108 -5.18 -8.85 8.97
N LEU A 109 -4.20 -9.51 8.35
CA LEU A 109 -3.43 -8.96 7.22
C LEU A 109 -4.35 -8.72 6.02
N GLY A 110 -5.06 -9.76 5.59
CA GLY A 110 -6.05 -9.68 4.53
C GLY A 110 -7.18 -8.69 4.83
N TYR A 111 -7.66 -8.64 6.08
CA TYR A 111 -8.65 -7.65 6.50
C TYR A 111 -8.10 -6.22 6.37
N MET A 112 -6.97 -5.90 7.02
CA MET A 112 -6.38 -4.56 7.05
C MET A 112 -5.98 -4.08 5.66
N TRP A 113 -5.20 -4.88 4.93
CA TRP A 113 -4.76 -4.52 3.57
C TRP A 113 -5.95 -4.41 2.62
N GLY A 114 -6.90 -5.35 2.71
CA GLY A 114 -8.09 -5.41 1.87
C GLY A 114 -9.01 -4.19 1.96
N HIS A 115 -8.98 -3.45 3.08
CA HIS A 115 -9.72 -2.19 3.27
C HIS A 115 -9.03 -0.97 2.64
N THR A 116 -7.77 -1.10 2.25
CA THR A 116 -7.01 0.00 1.61
C THR A 116 -7.15 0.02 0.08
N MET A 117 -7.85 -0.94 -0.49
CA MET A 117 -7.86 -1.24 -1.92
C MET A 117 -9.30 -1.38 -2.46
N PHE A 118 -9.48 -1.26 -3.78
CA PHE A 118 -10.79 -1.43 -4.41
C PHE A 118 -11.14 -2.91 -4.61
N LYS A 119 -12.44 -3.19 -4.74
CA LYS A 119 -12.92 -4.49 -5.22
C LYS A 119 -12.48 -4.69 -6.69
N PRO A 120 -12.05 -5.90 -7.09
CA PRO A 120 -11.67 -6.18 -8.47
C PRO A 120 -12.80 -5.85 -9.46
N LYS A 121 -12.48 -5.13 -10.53
CA LYS A 121 -13.34 -4.85 -11.68
C LYS A 121 -12.58 -5.21 -12.97
N LYS A 122 -13.33 -5.42 -14.06
CA LYS A 122 -12.74 -5.56 -15.39
C LYS A 122 -12.17 -4.20 -15.83
N ARG A 123 -10.87 -4.00 -15.66
CA ARG A 123 -10.11 -2.81 -16.07
C ARG A 123 -8.70 -3.21 -16.54
N PRO A 124 -8.06 -2.43 -17.42
CA PRO A 124 -6.71 -2.71 -17.88
C PRO A 124 -5.72 -2.56 -16.73
N GLY A 125 -4.78 -3.50 -16.62
CA GLY A 125 -3.74 -3.52 -15.62
C GLY A 125 -3.00 -4.85 -15.59
N PRO A 126 -1.75 -4.85 -15.09
CA PRO A 126 -1.03 -6.10 -14.82
C PRO A 126 -1.62 -6.83 -13.61
N GLU A 127 -1.19 -8.07 -13.40
CA GLU A 127 -1.55 -8.87 -12.23
C GLU A 127 -0.30 -9.22 -11.43
N PHE A 128 -0.36 -9.02 -10.12
CA PHE A 128 0.75 -9.21 -9.19
C PHE A 128 0.39 -10.20 -8.10
N PHE A 129 1.39 -10.93 -7.61
CA PHE A 129 1.25 -11.90 -6.54
C PHE A 129 2.14 -11.53 -5.35
N MET A 130 1.60 -11.67 -4.15
CA MET A 130 2.35 -11.58 -2.91
C MET A 130 2.05 -12.78 -2.03
N ILE A 131 3.08 -13.54 -1.70
CA ILE A 131 3.04 -14.66 -0.75
C ILE A 131 3.53 -14.13 0.60
N HIS A 132 2.72 -14.29 1.64
CA HIS A 132 3.03 -13.81 2.97
C HIS A 132 2.94 -14.96 3.98
N ILE A 133 4.07 -15.31 4.59
CA ILE A 133 4.19 -16.38 5.59
C ILE A 133 4.71 -15.77 6.89
N PRO A 134 3.82 -15.21 7.73
CA PRO A 134 4.22 -14.49 8.94
C PRO A 134 4.93 -15.34 9.99
N GLU A 135 4.52 -16.59 10.13
CA GLU A 135 4.96 -17.52 11.16
C GLU A 135 6.31 -18.19 10.86
N GLU A 136 6.93 -17.88 9.72
CA GLU A 136 8.28 -18.36 9.41
C GLU A 136 9.31 -17.85 10.44
N HIS A 137 10.35 -18.65 10.68
CA HIS A 137 11.30 -18.36 11.75
C HIS A 137 12.04 -17.03 11.54
N GLN A 138 12.28 -16.27 12.61
CA GLN A 138 12.92 -14.95 12.56
C GLN A 138 14.32 -14.94 11.91
N LEU A 139 15.02 -16.08 11.94
CA LEU A 139 16.31 -16.28 11.25
C LEU A 139 16.18 -16.30 9.72
N ARG A 140 15.01 -16.69 9.20
CA ARG A 140 14.66 -16.70 7.77
C ARG A 140 13.83 -15.48 7.35
N GLN A 141 13.61 -14.54 8.28
CA GLN A 141 12.87 -13.31 8.02
C GLN A 141 13.52 -12.51 6.90
N GLN A 142 12.80 -12.28 5.81
CA GLN A 142 13.26 -11.52 4.65
C GLN A 142 12.09 -11.19 3.73
N VAL A 143 12.33 -10.27 2.80
CA VAL A 143 11.41 -9.98 1.69
C VAL A 143 12.15 -10.23 0.37
N LEU A 144 11.66 -11.18 -0.42
CA LEU A 144 12.18 -11.49 -1.75
C LEU A 144 11.26 -10.83 -2.78
N VAL A 145 11.81 -9.93 -3.58
CA VAL A 145 11.08 -9.24 -4.66
C VAL A 145 11.58 -9.77 -5.99
N LEU A 146 10.67 -10.26 -6.84
CA LEU A 146 10.96 -10.72 -8.20
C LEU A 146 10.16 -9.86 -9.19
N PRO A 147 10.63 -8.64 -9.53
CA PRO A 147 9.81 -7.70 -10.28
C PRO A 147 9.44 -8.18 -11.68
N GLU A 148 10.34 -8.89 -12.35
CA GLU A 148 10.12 -9.43 -13.70
C GLU A 148 9.04 -10.52 -13.70
N GLU A 149 8.92 -11.28 -12.61
CA GLU A 149 7.96 -12.37 -12.44
C GLU A 149 6.64 -11.92 -11.80
N ASN A 150 6.51 -10.63 -11.44
CA ASN A 150 5.36 -10.09 -10.73
C ASN A 150 5.07 -10.75 -9.37
N ILE A 151 6.12 -11.23 -8.70
CA ILE A 151 6.02 -11.97 -7.43
C ILE A 151 6.78 -11.24 -6.32
N ASN A 152 6.14 -11.18 -5.14
CA ASN A 152 6.74 -10.72 -3.89
C ASN A 152 6.55 -11.80 -2.83
N ILE A 153 7.53 -12.03 -1.98
CA ILE A 153 7.47 -13.02 -0.90
C ILE A 153 7.92 -12.35 0.39
N ALA A 154 7.11 -12.40 1.44
CA ALA A 154 7.43 -11.90 2.77
C ALA A 154 7.40 -13.05 3.78
N LEU A 155 8.52 -13.25 4.48
CA LEU A 155 8.73 -14.32 5.45
C LEU A 155 9.02 -13.75 6.84
N GLY A 156 8.47 -14.37 7.87
CA GLY A 156 8.82 -14.12 9.28
C GLY A 156 8.43 -12.72 9.77
N THR A 157 7.35 -12.18 9.21
CA THR A 157 6.82 -10.86 9.54
C THR A 157 5.31 -10.86 9.49
N ASP A 158 4.68 -10.24 10.49
CA ASP A 158 3.24 -10.04 10.53
C ASP A 158 2.85 -8.56 10.32
N TYR A 159 3.80 -7.78 9.80
CA TYR A 159 3.63 -6.36 9.56
C TYR A 159 2.96 -6.12 8.20
N MET A 160 1.67 -5.74 8.20
CA MET A 160 0.88 -5.41 6.99
C MET A 160 1.54 -4.38 6.07
N GLY A 161 2.42 -3.52 6.60
CA GLY A 161 3.14 -2.55 5.77
C GLY A 161 4.00 -3.19 4.69
N GLU A 162 4.41 -4.45 4.83
CA GLU A 162 5.07 -5.21 3.77
C GLU A 162 4.12 -5.49 2.61
N ASP A 163 2.86 -5.86 2.86
CA ASP A 163 1.84 -6.06 1.81
C ASP A 163 1.66 -4.79 0.97
N LYS A 164 1.45 -3.68 1.67
CA LYS A 164 1.26 -2.37 1.03
C LYS A 164 2.48 -1.97 0.21
N LYS A 165 3.70 -2.11 0.75
CA LYS A 165 4.92 -1.68 0.05
C LYS A 165 5.35 -2.64 -1.04
N GLY A 166 5.15 -3.94 -0.89
CA GLY A 166 5.38 -4.97 -1.91
C GLY A 166 4.61 -4.66 -3.18
N PHE A 167 3.27 -4.54 -3.07
CA PHE A 167 2.45 -4.20 -4.24
C PHE A 167 2.73 -2.82 -4.82
N LEU A 168 3.00 -1.80 -3.99
CA LEU A 168 3.34 -0.47 -4.52
C LEU A 168 4.65 -0.49 -5.31
N ARG A 169 5.67 -1.18 -4.81
CA ARG A 169 6.95 -1.33 -5.51
C ARG A 169 6.76 -2.05 -6.85
N GLN A 170 6.01 -3.15 -6.85
CA GLN A 170 5.70 -3.90 -8.07
C GLN A 170 4.92 -3.04 -9.07
N ALA A 171 3.93 -2.29 -8.58
CA ALA A 171 3.12 -1.39 -9.40
C ALA A 171 3.94 -0.25 -10.00
N MET A 172 4.89 0.30 -9.25
CA MET A 172 5.78 1.35 -9.76
C MET A 172 6.74 0.81 -10.82
N TRP A 173 7.35 -0.35 -10.58
CA TRP A 173 8.21 -1.03 -11.57
C TRP A 173 7.46 -1.31 -12.87
N SER A 174 6.31 -1.99 -12.80
CA SER A 174 5.52 -2.30 -14.01
C SER A 174 4.94 -1.05 -14.70
N ALA A 175 4.78 0.06 -13.98
CA ALA A 175 4.36 1.33 -14.57
C ALA A 175 5.53 1.98 -15.34
N ASP A 176 6.74 1.96 -14.77
CA ASP A 176 7.97 2.46 -15.40
C ASP A 176 8.27 1.73 -16.71
N GLU A 177 8.15 0.40 -16.73
CA GLU A 177 8.30 -0.43 -17.94
C GLU A 177 7.26 -0.09 -19.04
N LYS A 178 6.19 0.64 -18.69
CA LYS A 178 5.15 1.13 -19.62
C LYS A 178 5.30 2.62 -19.94
N GLY A 179 6.44 3.23 -19.59
CA GLY A 179 6.70 4.66 -19.79
C GLY A 179 5.88 5.57 -18.87
N MET A 180 5.39 5.05 -17.75
CA MET A 180 4.60 5.81 -16.77
C MET A 180 5.45 6.17 -15.55
N LEU A 181 5.11 7.28 -14.89
CA LEU A 181 5.85 7.75 -13.71
C LEU A 181 5.21 7.26 -12.40
N GLY A 182 5.97 6.51 -11.61
CA GLY A 182 5.60 6.14 -10.23
C GLY A 182 6.03 7.21 -9.22
N LEU A 183 5.09 7.76 -8.43
CA LEU A 183 5.38 8.77 -7.40
C LEU A 183 4.92 8.34 -6.01
N HIS A 184 5.76 8.57 -4.99
CA HIS A 184 5.39 8.41 -3.59
C HIS A 184 5.02 9.78 -2.99
N ALA A 185 3.81 10.25 -3.30
CA ALA A 185 3.30 11.56 -2.88
C ALA A 185 1.89 11.46 -2.26
N GLY A 186 1.55 12.42 -1.42
CA GLY A 186 0.15 12.75 -1.17
C GLY A 186 -0.36 13.58 -2.35
N THR A 187 -1.59 13.36 -2.78
CA THR A 187 -2.18 14.13 -3.89
C THR A 187 -3.50 14.75 -3.48
N LYS A 188 -3.79 15.91 -4.04
CA LYS A 188 -5.06 16.62 -3.85
C LYS A 188 -5.40 17.39 -5.12
N ILE A 189 -6.67 17.42 -5.50
CA ILE A 189 -7.16 18.35 -6.52
C ILE A 189 -7.68 19.57 -5.77
N VAL A 190 -7.25 20.76 -6.18
CA VAL A 190 -7.69 22.03 -5.59
C VAL A 190 -8.23 22.95 -6.67
N THR A 191 -9.27 23.70 -6.36
CA THR A 191 -9.78 24.78 -7.20
C THR A 191 -9.55 26.10 -6.46
N VAL A 192 -8.77 26.99 -7.06
CA VAL A 192 -8.35 28.28 -6.46
C VAL A 192 -8.59 29.44 -7.42
N ARG A 193 -8.73 30.66 -6.91
CA ARG A 193 -8.79 31.86 -7.74
C ARG A 193 -7.40 32.34 -8.14
N ASP A 194 -7.23 32.67 -9.42
CA ASP A 194 -6.02 33.33 -9.90
C ASP A 194 -6.01 34.84 -9.59
N SER A 195 -4.92 35.53 -9.91
CA SER A 195 -4.79 36.98 -9.72
C SER A 195 -5.80 37.83 -10.51
N LYS A 196 -6.58 37.22 -11.41
CA LYS A 196 -7.66 37.84 -12.18
C LYS A 196 -9.06 37.40 -11.71
N ASP A 197 -9.15 36.86 -10.49
CA ASP A 197 -10.38 36.38 -9.83
C ASP A 197 -11.09 35.21 -10.56
N ARG A 198 -10.38 34.47 -11.42
CA ARG A 198 -10.95 33.32 -12.14
C ARG A 198 -10.62 32.01 -11.43
N LEU A 199 -11.62 31.13 -11.31
CA LEU A 199 -11.43 29.79 -10.75
C LEU A 199 -10.60 28.92 -11.71
N LYS A 200 -9.59 28.23 -11.16
CA LYS A 200 -8.75 27.27 -11.87
C LYS A 200 -8.50 26.05 -10.99
N THR A 201 -8.51 24.89 -11.62
CA THR A 201 -8.29 23.59 -10.95
C THR A 201 -6.87 23.09 -11.19
N TYR A 202 -6.21 22.65 -10.13
CA TYR A 202 -4.84 22.15 -10.14
C TYR A 202 -4.74 20.80 -9.43
N GLY A 203 -3.88 19.92 -9.94
CA GLY A 203 -3.41 18.75 -9.22
C GLY A 203 -2.17 19.11 -8.39
N VAL A 204 -2.23 18.90 -7.08
CA VAL A 204 -1.13 19.16 -6.15
C VAL A 204 -0.48 17.85 -5.76
N PHE A 205 0.85 17.80 -5.89
CA PHE A 205 1.68 16.70 -5.43
C PHE A 205 2.48 17.13 -4.19
N LEU A 206 2.34 16.37 -3.12
CA LEU A 206 2.98 16.62 -1.82
C LEU A 206 4.02 15.54 -1.56
N PHE A 207 5.29 15.87 -1.77
CA PHE A 207 6.42 14.98 -1.53
C PHE A 207 6.92 15.10 -0.08
N GLY A 208 7.51 14.01 0.42
CA GLY A 208 8.10 13.99 1.77
C GLY A 208 8.37 12.57 2.26
N LEU A 209 9.20 12.43 3.29
CA LEU A 209 9.49 11.13 3.91
C LEU A 209 8.29 10.60 4.72
N THR A 210 8.38 9.37 5.21
CA THR A 210 7.35 8.83 6.11
C THR A 210 7.20 9.73 7.33
N ALA A 211 5.96 9.95 7.79
CA ALA A 211 5.62 10.81 8.92
C ALA A 211 5.93 12.32 8.77
N THR A 212 6.17 12.84 7.56
CA THR A 212 6.40 14.29 7.33
C THR A 212 5.14 15.08 6.96
N GLY A 213 3.94 14.56 7.26
CA GLY A 213 2.68 15.30 7.08
C GLY A 213 2.02 15.24 5.69
N LYS A 214 2.49 14.40 4.74
CA LYS A 214 1.84 14.24 3.42
C LYS A 214 0.32 14.00 3.51
N SER A 215 -0.09 13.07 4.38
CA SER A 215 -1.50 12.75 4.62
C SER A 215 -2.25 13.87 5.32
N THR A 216 -1.59 14.56 6.25
CA THR A 216 -2.17 15.72 6.94
C THR A 216 -2.52 16.81 5.93
N TRP A 217 -1.59 17.15 5.04
CA TRP A 217 -1.76 18.20 4.05
C TRP A 217 -2.70 17.82 2.90
N SER A 218 -2.75 16.55 2.50
CA SER A 218 -3.72 16.10 1.48
C SER A 218 -5.17 16.19 1.96
N CYS A 219 -5.40 16.08 3.28
CA CYS A 219 -6.72 16.19 3.90
C CYS A 219 -7.02 17.60 4.45
N HIS A 220 -6.05 18.50 4.45
CA HIS A 220 -6.20 19.87 4.96
C HIS A 220 -7.03 20.72 3.99
N GLN A 221 -7.78 21.71 4.50
CA GLN A 221 -8.56 22.62 3.66
C GLN A 221 -7.69 23.62 2.87
N LEU A 222 -6.41 23.76 3.23
CA LEU A 222 -5.44 24.66 2.59
C LEU A 222 -5.86 26.14 2.60
N GLY A 223 -6.76 26.53 3.51
CA GLY A 223 -7.26 27.90 3.59
C GLY A 223 -8.16 28.32 2.43
N LEU A 224 -8.72 27.35 1.69
CA LEU A 224 -9.60 27.60 0.55
C LEU A 224 -10.97 28.13 1.00
N ASP A 225 -11.46 29.16 0.31
CA ASP A 225 -12.76 29.79 0.59
C ASP A 225 -13.88 29.12 -0.23
N TYR A 226 -14.56 28.16 0.41
CA TYR A 226 -15.74 27.48 -0.15
C TYR A 226 -16.89 28.43 -0.49
N GLY A 227 -17.05 29.54 0.23
CA GLY A 227 -18.08 30.55 -0.06
C GLY A 227 -17.83 31.27 -1.38
N ARG A 228 -16.57 31.32 -1.81
CA ARG A 228 -16.14 31.85 -3.10
C ARG A 228 -15.90 30.74 -4.14
N GLY A 229 -16.35 29.52 -3.90
CA GLY A 229 -16.25 28.41 -4.87
C GLY A 229 -14.86 27.78 -4.99
N GLU A 230 -13.96 28.02 -4.03
CA GLU A 230 -12.70 27.29 -3.91
C GLU A 230 -12.92 25.97 -3.13
N PHE A 231 -12.21 24.89 -3.47
CA PHE A 231 -12.33 23.60 -2.77
C PHE A 231 -11.16 22.64 -3.02
#